data_AF-A0A3R9IE91-F1
#
_entry.id   AF-A0A3R9IE91-F1
#
_cell.length_a   1.000
_cell.length_b   1.000
_cell.length_c   1.000
_cell.angle_alpha   90.00
_cell.angle_beta   90.00
_cell.angle_gamma   90.00
#
_symmetry.space_group_name_H-M   'P 1'
#
loop_
_entity.id
_entity.type
_entity.pdbx_description
1 polymer ?
#
loop_
_entity_poly.entity_id
_entity_poly.type
_entity_poly.pdbx_seq_one_letter_code
_entity_poly.pdbx_strand_id
1 'polypeptide(L)'
;MKKRYIVLSGLLAVTLAACSQEKPKNEENTQKTEQTSQPEGTVGSKSQASSQKKAEVVNKGDYYSIQGKYDEIVIANKHYPLSKDYNPGENPTAKAELLKLIAAMQAAGYPISDHYSGFRSYETQTKLYQDYVNQDGKEAADRYSARPGYSEHQTGLAFDLIGTDGDLVTEEKAAQWLLDHAADFGFVVRYLKGKEKETGYMAEEWHLRYVGKEAKEIAASGLSLEEYYGFEGGDYVD
;
A
#
# COMPACT_ATOMS: atom_id res chain seq x y z
N MET A 1 -42.83 26.50 37.82
CA MET A 1 -42.43 27.88 38.22
C MET A 1 -41.53 28.49 37.14
N LYS A 2 -41.13 29.77 37.27
CA LYS A 2 -40.51 30.56 36.19
C LYS A 2 -39.15 30.01 35.71
N LYS A 3 -38.96 29.96 34.39
CA LYS A 3 -37.82 30.56 33.65
C LYS A 3 -38.16 30.61 32.15
N ARG A 4 -38.28 31.82 31.59
CA ARG A 4 -38.30 32.09 30.15
C ARG A 4 -37.01 32.81 29.81
N TYR A 5 -36.27 32.33 28.82
CA TYR A 5 -35.15 33.06 28.23
C TYR A 5 -35.56 33.50 26.83
N ILE A 6 -35.32 34.78 26.51
CA ILE A 6 -35.56 35.36 25.19
C ILE A 6 -34.24 35.32 24.44
N VAL A 7 -34.20 34.59 23.32
CA VAL A 7 -33.10 34.69 22.36
C VAL A 7 -33.42 35.85 21.43
N LEU A 8 -32.61 36.90 21.45
CA LEU A 8 -32.78 38.05 20.57
C LEU A 8 -31.99 37.82 19.28
N SER A 9 -32.66 37.89 18.13
CA SER A 9 -32.04 37.73 16.82
C SER A 9 -31.29 38.99 16.40
N GLY A 10 -30.05 38.82 15.93
CA GLY A 10 -29.21 39.88 15.39
C GLY A 10 -28.80 39.60 13.95
N LEU A 11 -29.54 40.16 12.99
CA LEU A 11 -29.12 40.24 11.59
C LEU A 11 -28.38 41.56 11.37
N LEU A 12 -27.20 41.54 10.76
CA LEU A 12 -26.64 42.71 10.09
C LEU A 12 -25.81 42.26 8.89
N ALA A 13 -25.83 43.03 7.81
CA ALA A 13 -25.37 42.59 6.50
C ALA A 13 -24.72 43.72 5.69
N VAL A 14 -23.81 43.30 4.80
CA VAL A 14 -23.32 44.03 3.60
C VAL A 14 -22.60 45.37 3.82
N THR A 15 -21.35 45.39 3.36
CA THR A 15 -20.92 46.38 2.34
C THR A 15 -19.93 45.76 1.37
N LEU A 16 -20.09 46.03 0.08
CA LEU A 16 -19.19 45.64 -1.00
C LEU A 16 -18.32 46.83 -1.41
N ALA A 17 -17.15 46.57 -1.98
CA ALA A 17 -16.40 47.53 -2.78
C ALA A 17 -16.11 46.92 -4.16
N ALA A 18 -16.47 47.67 -5.21
CA ALA A 18 -16.10 47.38 -6.61
C ALA A 18 -14.65 47.92 -6.87
N CYS A 19 -13.97 47.71 -7.99
CA CYS A 19 -14.39 47.66 -9.40
C CYS A 19 -13.73 46.47 -10.12
N SER A 20 -14.41 45.72 -10.98
CA SER A 20 -15.07 46.02 -12.28
C SER A 20 -14.15 45.69 -13.47
N GLN A 21 -14.76 45.28 -14.58
CA GLN A 21 -14.11 44.62 -15.72
C GLN A 21 -13.83 45.60 -16.86
N GLU A 22 -12.97 45.21 -17.81
CA GLU A 22 -13.25 45.49 -19.22
C GLU A 22 -12.70 44.41 -20.15
N LYS A 23 -13.46 44.08 -21.21
CA LYS A 23 -13.09 43.08 -22.22
C LYS A 23 -13.94 43.23 -23.50
N PRO A 24 -13.35 43.67 -24.63
CA PRO A 24 -13.96 43.53 -25.95
C PRO A 24 -13.63 42.17 -26.62
N LYS A 25 -14.07 41.98 -27.87
CA LYS A 25 -14.11 40.70 -28.60
C LYS A 25 -13.61 40.89 -30.05
N ASN A 26 -13.31 39.79 -30.74
CA ASN A 26 -13.02 39.67 -32.18
C ASN A 26 -14.04 40.43 -33.08
N GLU A 27 -13.83 40.71 -34.38
CA GLU A 27 -13.24 39.97 -35.53
C GLU A 27 -12.77 41.02 -36.62
N GLU A 28 -12.01 40.81 -37.71
CA GLU A 28 -11.33 39.67 -38.39
C GLU A 28 -10.30 40.23 -39.45
N ASN A 29 -9.88 39.42 -40.44
CA ASN A 29 -9.51 39.78 -41.84
C ASN A 29 -8.04 40.09 -42.29
N THR A 30 -7.25 39.00 -42.40
CA THR A 30 -6.51 38.55 -43.62
C THR A 30 -5.53 39.46 -44.40
N GLN A 31 -4.24 39.06 -44.50
CA GLN A 31 -3.64 38.53 -45.76
C GLN A 31 -2.19 37.96 -45.65
N LYS A 32 -1.99 36.81 -46.34
CA LYS A 32 -0.79 36.26 -47.02
C LYS A 32 0.62 36.22 -46.39
N THR A 33 1.05 34.98 -46.10
CA THR A 33 2.13 34.24 -46.82
C THR A 33 3.55 34.83 -46.93
N GLU A 34 4.53 34.14 -46.31
CA GLU A 34 5.68 33.54 -47.02
C GLU A 34 6.31 32.38 -46.22
N GLN A 35 7.13 31.54 -46.87
CA GLN A 35 7.74 30.33 -46.28
C GLN A 35 9.24 30.49 -46.05
N THR A 36 9.76 29.98 -44.93
CA THR A 36 11.15 29.51 -44.77
C THR A 36 11.16 28.38 -43.73
N SER A 37 12.18 27.51 -43.74
CA SER A 37 12.12 26.15 -43.19
C SER A 37 13.26 25.78 -42.23
N GLN A 38 13.06 24.64 -41.54
CA GLN A 38 13.96 23.88 -40.65
C GLN A 38 14.07 24.36 -39.18
N PRO A 39 14.33 23.44 -38.20
CA PRO A 39 13.96 23.65 -36.80
C PRO A 39 15.06 23.38 -35.74
N GLU A 40 15.02 24.12 -34.63
CA GLU A 40 15.66 23.78 -33.34
C GLU A 40 15.02 24.65 -32.25
N GLY A 41 14.71 24.19 -31.04
CA GLY A 41 14.64 22.83 -30.51
C GLY A 41 14.10 22.86 -29.07
N THR A 42 13.21 21.94 -28.68
CA THR A 42 12.59 21.92 -27.33
C THR A 42 13.04 20.71 -26.53
N VAL A 43 13.47 20.94 -25.28
CA VAL A 43 14.05 19.92 -24.40
C VAL A 43 13.05 18.82 -24.09
N GLY A 44 13.28 17.63 -24.65
CA GLY A 44 12.58 16.41 -24.24
C GLY A 44 13.01 16.00 -22.84
N SER A 45 12.07 16.03 -21.88
CA SER A 45 12.31 15.53 -20.53
C SER A 45 12.56 14.02 -20.58
N LYS A 46 13.82 13.61 -20.39
CA LYS A 46 14.20 12.20 -20.34
C LYS A 46 13.75 11.61 -19.01
N SER A 47 12.60 10.94 -19.02
CA SER A 47 12.29 9.96 -17.98
C SER A 47 13.42 8.93 -17.92
N GLN A 48 14.16 8.93 -16.81
CA GLN A 48 15.13 7.88 -16.53
C GLN A 48 14.38 6.65 -16.03
N ALA A 49 13.86 5.86 -16.97
CA ALA A 49 13.52 4.47 -16.69
C ALA A 49 14.81 3.75 -16.28
N SER A 50 15.03 3.61 -14.98
CA SER A 50 16.13 2.82 -14.42
C SER A 50 15.97 1.38 -14.87
N SER A 51 16.99 0.84 -15.54
CA SER A 51 17.04 -0.58 -15.87
C SER A 51 17.33 -1.37 -14.60
N GLN A 52 16.31 -1.55 -13.76
CA GLN A 52 16.35 -2.54 -12.68
C GLN A 52 16.50 -3.92 -13.30
N LYS A 53 17.53 -4.63 -12.86
CA LYS A 53 17.84 -5.97 -13.31
C LYS A 53 16.82 -6.93 -12.71
N LYS A 54 15.93 -7.49 -13.53
CA LYS A 54 14.94 -8.51 -13.13
C LYS A 54 15.60 -9.57 -12.25
N ALA A 55 15.06 -9.82 -11.06
CA ALA A 55 15.57 -10.84 -10.16
C ALA A 55 15.35 -12.26 -10.73
N GLU A 56 16.27 -13.17 -10.42
CA GLU A 56 16.11 -14.58 -10.71
C GLU A 56 15.30 -15.23 -9.60
N VAL A 57 14.01 -15.47 -9.87
CA VAL A 57 13.10 -16.12 -8.92
C VAL A 57 13.37 -17.62 -8.90
N VAL A 58 13.85 -18.12 -7.77
CA VAL A 58 14.19 -19.52 -7.55
C VAL A 58 13.04 -20.24 -6.85
N ASN A 59 12.51 -21.29 -7.49
CA ASN A 59 11.60 -22.24 -6.86
C ASN A 59 12.38 -23.17 -5.91
N LYS A 60 11.96 -23.24 -4.64
CA LYS A 60 12.59 -24.02 -3.56
C LYS A 60 11.82 -25.31 -3.22
N GLY A 61 10.87 -25.72 -4.08
CA GLY A 61 9.90 -26.78 -3.82
C GLY A 61 8.66 -26.21 -3.12
N ASP A 62 8.81 -25.86 -1.84
CA ASP A 62 7.67 -25.41 -1.01
C ASP A 62 7.33 -23.92 -1.13
N TYR A 63 8.25 -23.10 -1.66
CA TYR A 63 8.07 -21.65 -1.84
C TYR A 63 8.93 -21.11 -2.98
N TYR A 64 8.65 -19.87 -3.41
CA TYR A 64 9.51 -19.12 -4.32
C TYR A 64 10.35 -18.10 -3.55
N SER A 65 11.51 -17.74 -4.09
CA SER A 65 12.48 -16.88 -3.41
C SER A 65 13.35 -16.10 -4.38
N ILE A 66 13.97 -15.04 -3.88
CA ILE A 66 15.06 -14.32 -4.56
C ILE A 66 16.20 -14.08 -3.57
N GLN A 67 17.41 -13.90 -4.09
CA GLN A 67 18.53 -13.39 -3.29
C GLN A 67 18.40 -11.86 -3.18
N GLY A 68 18.00 -11.37 -2.00
CA GLY A 68 18.10 -9.95 -1.66
C GLY A 68 19.55 -9.52 -1.39
N LYS A 69 19.76 -8.24 -1.10
CA LYS A 69 21.10 -7.67 -0.84
C LYS A 69 21.76 -8.20 0.43
N TYR A 70 20.96 -8.62 1.41
CA TYR A 70 21.42 -9.11 2.71
C TYR A 70 20.95 -10.53 3.02
N ASP A 71 19.73 -10.87 2.62
CA ASP A 71 19.00 -12.07 3.06
C ASP A 71 18.30 -12.76 1.87
N GLU A 72 17.88 -14.02 2.04
CA GLU A 72 16.96 -14.68 1.10
C GLU A 72 15.53 -14.19 1.34
N ILE A 73 14.88 -13.65 0.31
CA ILE A 73 13.53 -13.08 0.40
C ILE A 73 12.53 -14.09 -0.17
N VAL A 74 11.71 -14.67 0.71
CA VAL A 74 10.56 -15.50 0.32
C VAL A 74 9.53 -14.65 -0.41
N ILE A 75 9.04 -15.13 -1.55
CA ILE A 75 7.99 -14.51 -2.35
C ILE A 75 6.71 -15.34 -2.20
N ALA A 76 5.62 -14.65 -1.85
CA ALA A 76 4.26 -15.15 -1.88
C ALA A 76 3.36 -14.03 -2.41
N ASN A 77 2.79 -14.23 -3.60
CA ASN A 77 1.81 -13.32 -4.22
C ASN A 77 0.92 -14.12 -5.19
N LYS A 78 0.01 -13.45 -5.93
CA LYS A 78 -0.92 -14.13 -6.86
C LYS A 78 -0.27 -14.88 -8.02
N HIS A 79 0.99 -14.58 -8.36
CA HIS A 79 1.76 -15.27 -9.39
C HIS A 79 2.61 -16.42 -8.79
N TYR A 80 3.17 -16.22 -7.60
CA TYR A 80 4.06 -17.16 -6.91
C TYR A 80 3.40 -17.71 -5.63
N PRO A 81 2.65 -18.84 -5.72
CA PRO A 81 2.07 -19.49 -4.56
C PRO A 81 3.10 -20.25 -3.72
N LEU A 82 2.77 -20.39 -2.44
CA LEU A 82 3.36 -21.32 -1.49
C LEU A 82 2.71 -22.70 -1.62
N SER A 83 3.49 -23.75 -1.35
CA SER A 83 2.99 -25.13 -1.25
C SER A 83 1.93 -25.25 -0.16
N LYS A 84 0.94 -26.13 -0.39
CA LYS A 84 -0.07 -26.46 0.63
C LYS A 84 0.52 -27.07 1.91
N ASP A 85 1.71 -27.68 1.81
CA ASP A 85 2.40 -28.32 2.91
C ASP A 85 3.41 -27.37 3.61
N TYR A 86 3.62 -26.17 3.05
CA TYR A 86 4.50 -25.16 3.63
C TYR A 86 3.84 -24.51 4.86
N ASN A 87 4.24 -24.98 6.04
CA ASN A 87 3.71 -24.56 7.33
C ASN A 87 4.87 -24.21 8.28
N PRO A 88 5.53 -23.05 8.08
CA PRO A 88 6.69 -22.63 8.88
C PRO A 88 6.33 -22.19 10.31
N GLY A 89 5.05 -21.93 10.59
CA GLY A 89 4.65 -21.16 11.76
C GLY A 89 5.03 -19.70 11.64
N GLU A 90 5.04 -18.99 12.77
CA GLU A 90 5.37 -17.57 12.84
C GLU A 90 6.88 -17.35 13.03
N ASN A 91 7.48 -16.44 12.25
CA ASN A 91 8.92 -16.20 12.31
C ASN A 91 9.30 -15.48 13.62
N PRO A 92 10.17 -16.06 14.47
CA PRO A 92 10.46 -15.51 15.79
C PRO A 92 11.26 -14.20 15.74
N THR A 93 12.07 -13.98 14.69
CA THR A 93 12.81 -12.73 14.50
C THR A 93 11.86 -11.61 14.10
N ALA A 94 11.00 -11.84 13.11
CA ALA A 94 9.99 -10.87 12.69
C ALA A 94 9.04 -10.52 13.85
N LYS A 95 8.55 -11.53 14.59
CA LYS A 95 7.73 -11.34 15.81
C LYS A 95 8.45 -10.46 16.85
N ALA A 96 9.75 -10.68 17.06
CA ALA A 96 10.53 -9.91 18.03
C ALA A 96 10.72 -8.44 17.62
N GLU A 97 10.81 -8.13 16.33
CA GLU A 97 10.81 -6.74 15.85
C GLU A 97 9.41 -6.12 15.84
N LEU A 98 8.36 -6.88 15.51
CA LEU A 98 6.96 -6.42 15.52
C LEU A 98 6.54 -5.94 16.91
N LEU A 99 6.92 -6.67 17.97
CA LEU A 99 6.62 -6.28 19.35
C LEU A 99 7.30 -4.96 19.75
N LYS A 100 8.47 -4.62 19.17
CA LYS A 100 9.11 -3.31 19.36
C LYS A 100 8.40 -2.22 18.57
N LEU A 101 7.95 -2.52 17.35
CA LEU A 101 7.18 -1.62 16.50
C LEU A 101 5.85 -1.23 17.19
N ILE A 102 5.09 -2.21 17.68
CA ILE A 102 3.85 -2.01 18.45
C ILE A 102 4.14 -1.13 19.68
N ALA A 103 5.16 -1.47 20.48
CA ALA A 103 5.54 -0.68 21.65
C ALA A 103 5.97 0.77 21.29
N ALA A 104 6.59 0.97 20.13
CA ALA A 104 6.96 2.30 19.64
C ALA A 104 5.74 3.12 19.19
N MET A 105 4.75 2.50 18.55
CA MET A 105 3.47 3.16 18.21
C MET A 105 2.67 3.52 19.47
N GLN A 106 2.59 2.60 20.44
CA GLN A 106 1.95 2.85 21.74
C GLN A 106 2.65 3.99 22.49
N ALA A 107 3.99 4.03 22.49
CA ALA A 107 4.78 5.12 23.09
C ALA A 107 4.63 6.46 22.35
N ALA A 108 4.34 6.45 21.05
CA ALA A 108 3.97 7.63 20.26
C ALA A 108 2.50 8.06 20.47
N GLY A 109 1.69 7.28 21.21
CA GLY A 109 0.31 7.59 21.57
C GLY A 109 -0.76 7.03 20.62
N TYR A 110 -0.40 6.13 19.70
CA TYR A 110 -1.38 5.45 18.85
C TYR A 110 -2.10 4.32 19.59
N PRO A 111 -3.42 4.12 19.38
CA PRO A 111 -4.22 3.11 20.06
C PRO A 111 -4.02 1.70 19.45
N ILE A 112 -2.80 1.17 19.51
CA ILE A 112 -2.42 -0.12 18.90
C ILE A 112 -2.50 -1.25 19.92
N SER A 113 -3.12 -2.36 19.52
CA SER A 113 -3.27 -3.56 20.33
C SER A 113 -1.97 -4.38 20.41
N ASP A 114 -1.79 -5.12 21.50
CA ASP A 114 -0.76 -6.17 21.59
C ASP A 114 -1.13 -7.42 20.75
N HIS A 115 -2.37 -7.48 20.25
CA HIS A 115 -2.86 -8.51 19.33
C HIS A 115 -2.71 -8.10 17.86
N TYR A 116 -2.39 -9.07 17.01
CA TYR A 116 -2.19 -8.93 15.57
C TYR A 116 -2.58 -10.23 14.86
N SER A 117 -2.87 -10.17 13.56
CA SER A 117 -3.04 -11.36 12.71
C SER A 117 -1.69 -11.68 12.04
N GLY A 118 -0.93 -12.60 12.65
CA GLY A 118 0.36 -13.07 12.16
C GLY A 118 0.25 -14.25 11.21
N PHE A 119 0.90 -15.37 11.54
CA PHE A 119 0.89 -16.57 10.71
C PHE A 119 -0.51 -17.16 10.48
N ARG A 120 -0.85 -17.46 9.23
CA ARG A 120 -2.06 -18.20 8.82
C ARG A 120 -1.67 -19.42 7.98
N SER A 121 -2.01 -20.63 8.41
CA SER A 121 -1.75 -21.85 7.63
C SER A 121 -2.61 -21.95 6.38
N TYR A 122 -2.24 -22.83 5.44
CA TYR A 122 -3.01 -23.10 4.23
C TYR A 122 -4.47 -23.49 4.54
N GLU A 123 -4.71 -24.30 5.57
CA GLU A 123 -6.05 -24.73 6.00
C GLU A 123 -6.85 -23.60 6.64
N THR A 124 -6.20 -22.70 7.39
CA THR A 124 -6.83 -21.50 7.94
C THR A 124 -7.24 -20.55 6.82
N GLN A 125 -6.34 -20.29 5.86
CA GLN A 125 -6.64 -19.45 4.70
C GLN A 125 -7.69 -20.09 3.78
N THR A 126 -7.72 -21.44 3.69
CA THR A 126 -8.76 -22.16 2.94
C THR A 126 -10.14 -21.89 3.52
N LYS A 127 -10.30 -21.94 4.85
CA LYS A 127 -11.59 -21.64 5.51
C LYS A 127 -11.96 -20.17 5.30
N LEU A 128 -11.06 -19.26 5.66
CA LEU A 128 -11.28 -17.81 5.57
C LEU A 128 -11.70 -17.37 4.15
N TYR A 129 -11.02 -17.86 3.11
CA TYR A 129 -11.38 -17.57 1.72
C TYR A 129 -12.78 -18.12 1.37
N GLN A 130 -13.12 -19.33 1.80
CA GLN A 130 -14.46 -19.91 1.56
C GLN A 130 -15.55 -19.16 2.33
N ASP A 131 -15.30 -18.73 3.56
CA ASP A 131 -16.25 -17.93 4.35
C ASP A 131 -16.58 -16.61 3.62
N TYR A 132 -15.57 -15.92 3.07
CA TYR A 132 -15.78 -14.74 2.23
C TYR A 132 -16.48 -15.03 0.89
N VAL A 133 -16.13 -16.12 0.19
CA VAL A 133 -16.83 -16.55 -1.04
C VAL A 133 -18.32 -16.81 -0.76
N ASN A 134 -18.64 -17.41 0.39
CA ASN A 134 -20.01 -17.71 0.81
C ASN A 134 -20.80 -16.46 1.24
N GLN A 135 -20.13 -15.43 1.76
CA GLN A 135 -20.77 -14.20 2.24
C GLN A 135 -20.98 -13.17 1.12
N ASP A 136 -19.93 -12.86 0.35
CA ASP A 136 -19.89 -11.72 -0.56
C ASP A 136 -19.69 -12.10 -2.04
N GLY A 137 -19.39 -13.38 -2.33
CA GLY A 137 -19.13 -13.89 -3.68
C GLY A 137 -17.64 -13.96 -4.06
N LYS A 138 -17.33 -14.71 -5.12
CA LYS A 138 -15.95 -15.04 -5.51
C LYS A 138 -15.16 -13.82 -5.99
N GLU A 139 -15.79 -12.94 -6.76
CA GLU A 139 -15.17 -11.72 -7.30
C GLU A 139 -14.81 -10.72 -6.19
N ALA A 140 -15.57 -10.72 -5.09
CA ALA A 140 -15.24 -9.95 -3.89
C ALA A 140 -14.08 -10.59 -3.11
N ALA A 141 -14.16 -11.90 -2.86
CA ALA A 141 -13.15 -12.65 -2.14
C ALA A 141 -11.77 -12.65 -2.85
N ASP A 142 -11.71 -12.69 -4.20
CA ASP A 142 -10.45 -12.59 -4.96
C ASP A 142 -9.84 -11.16 -4.95
N ARG A 143 -10.62 -10.15 -4.53
CA ARG A 143 -10.20 -8.73 -4.50
C ARG A 143 -9.67 -8.29 -3.13
N TYR A 144 -10.32 -8.70 -2.04
CA TYR A 144 -9.92 -8.32 -0.67
C TYR A 144 -9.32 -9.48 0.14
N SER A 145 -9.30 -10.69 -0.40
CA SER A 145 -8.73 -11.87 0.26
C SER A 145 -7.78 -12.62 -0.68
N ALA A 146 -7.05 -13.56 -0.10
CA ALA A 146 -6.12 -14.42 -0.82
C ALA A 146 -6.65 -15.85 -0.89
N ARG A 147 -6.54 -16.47 -2.05
CA ARG A 147 -6.71 -17.92 -2.19
C ARG A 147 -5.66 -18.64 -1.32
N PRO A 148 -5.96 -19.83 -0.76
CA PRO A 148 -4.97 -20.56 0.03
C PRO A 148 -3.71 -20.88 -0.81
N GLY A 149 -2.53 -20.76 -0.20
CA GLY A 149 -1.23 -20.78 -0.89
C GLY A 149 -0.75 -19.41 -1.39
N TYR A 150 -1.66 -18.46 -1.68
CA TYR A 150 -1.29 -17.15 -2.24
C TYR A 150 -1.18 -16.04 -1.18
N SER A 151 -1.61 -16.28 0.06
CA SER A 151 -1.52 -15.32 1.17
C SER A 151 -0.10 -15.24 1.73
N GLU A 152 0.42 -14.03 1.88
CA GLU A 152 1.74 -13.81 2.46
C GLU A 152 1.81 -14.21 3.95
N HIS A 153 0.69 -14.31 4.66
CA HIS A 153 0.65 -14.78 6.06
C HIS A 153 1.09 -16.22 6.26
N GLN A 154 1.02 -17.05 5.21
CA GLN A 154 1.53 -18.42 5.25
C GLN A 154 3.07 -18.46 5.24
N THR A 155 3.76 -17.33 4.96
CA THR A 155 5.22 -17.20 5.19
C THR A 155 5.63 -17.09 6.65
N GLY A 156 4.70 -16.69 7.54
CA GLY A 156 5.04 -16.30 8.92
C GLY A 156 5.85 -15.00 9.04
N LEU A 157 6.00 -14.24 7.93
CA LEU A 157 6.72 -12.95 7.85
C LEU A 157 5.77 -11.75 7.63
N ALA A 158 4.46 -12.00 7.47
CA ALA A 158 3.43 -10.97 7.29
C ALA A 158 2.52 -10.88 8.51
N PHE A 159 2.15 -9.66 8.90
CA PHE A 159 1.41 -9.35 10.12
C PHE A 159 0.44 -8.18 9.90
N ASP A 160 -0.82 -8.37 10.26
CA ASP A 160 -1.83 -7.31 10.30
C ASP A 160 -1.85 -6.64 11.68
N LEU A 161 -1.65 -5.32 11.75
CA LEU A 161 -1.85 -4.57 12.99
C LEU A 161 -3.33 -4.26 13.25
N ILE A 162 -3.72 -4.36 14.53
CA ILE A 162 -5.09 -4.20 15.02
C ILE A 162 -5.11 -3.07 16.05
N GLY A 163 -6.13 -2.21 16.01
CA GLY A 163 -6.37 -1.17 17.01
C GLY A 163 -6.90 -1.72 18.33
N THR A 164 -6.90 -0.91 19.39
CA THR A 164 -7.50 -1.29 20.69
C THR A 164 -9.03 -1.35 20.67
N ASP A 165 -9.66 -0.88 19.59
CA ASP A 165 -11.07 -1.07 19.24
C ASP A 165 -11.36 -2.49 18.68
N GLY A 166 -10.35 -3.15 18.10
CA GLY A 166 -10.43 -4.48 17.50
C GLY A 166 -10.46 -4.47 15.96
N ASP A 167 -10.45 -3.30 15.33
CA ASP A 167 -10.44 -3.15 13.87
C ASP A 167 -9.01 -3.06 13.31
N LEU A 168 -8.85 -3.24 12.00
CA LEU A 168 -7.55 -3.11 11.32
C LEU A 168 -7.08 -1.65 11.27
N VAL A 169 -5.78 -1.42 11.47
CA VAL A 169 -5.19 -0.08 11.58
C VAL A 169 -5.33 0.69 10.26
N THR A 170 -6.25 1.65 10.25
CA THR A 170 -6.66 2.45 9.07
C THR A 170 -6.72 3.96 9.34
N GLU A 171 -6.38 4.41 10.57
CA GLU A 171 -6.30 5.84 10.88
C GLU A 171 -5.10 6.47 10.17
N GLU A 172 -5.32 7.65 9.55
CA GLU A 172 -4.38 8.27 8.60
C GLU A 172 -2.98 8.50 9.17
N LYS A 173 -2.86 8.88 10.45
CA LYS A 173 -1.56 9.14 11.08
C LYS A 173 -0.88 7.85 11.53
N ALA A 174 -1.63 6.87 12.02
CA ALA A 174 -1.11 5.54 12.33
C ALA A 174 -0.57 4.86 11.05
N ALA A 175 -1.30 4.93 9.94
CA ALA A 175 -0.88 4.45 8.63
C ALA A 175 0.37 5.20 8.12
N GLN A 176 0.40 6.54 8.21
CA GLN A 176 1.57 7.32 7.84
C GLN A 176 2.79 6.99 8.71
N TRP A 177 2.61 6.78 10.03
CA TRP A 177 3.70 6.37 10.91
C TRP A 177 4.28 5.01 10.50
N LEU A 178 3.46 4.07 10.02
CA LEU A 178 3.95 2.80 9.49
C LEU A 178 4.77 3.00 8.21
N LEU A 179 4.34 3.88 7.29
CA LEU A 179 5.13 4.23 6.10
C LEU A 179 6.47 4.89 6.47
N ASP A 180 6.50 5.74 7.50
CA ASP A 180 7.70 6.47 7.93
C ASP A 180 8.67 5.61 8.76
N HIS A 181 8.16 4.66 9.55
CA HIS A 181 8.93 3.98 10.60
C HIS A 181 8.97 2.44 10.56
N ALA A 182 8.12 1.73 9.81
CA ALA A 182 8.15 0.26 9.79
C ALA A 182 9.54 -0.29 9.38
N ALA A 183 10.25 0.45 8.52
CA ALA A 183 11.59 0.12 8.07
C ALA A 183 12.69 0.26 9.14
N ASP A 184 12.45 0.96 10.26
CA ASP A 184 13.33 0.94 11.44
C ASP A 184 13.36 -0.45 12.12
N PHE A 185 12.28 -1.23 11.95
CA PHE A 185 12.08 -2.56 12.52
C PHE A 185 12.21 -3.69 11.47
N GLY A 186 12.68 -3.37 10.26
CA GLY A 186 12.84 -4.36 9.18
C GLY A 186 11.55 -4.75 8.45
N PHE A 187 10.48 -3.98 8.62
CA PHE A 187 9.20 -4.16 7.94
C PHE A 187 8.99 -3.15 6.81
N VAL A 188 8.14 -3.51 5.85
CA VAL A 188 7.53 -2.58 4.88
C VAL A 188 6.01 -2.74 4.91
N VAL A 189 5.28 -1.64 4.70
CA VAL A 189 3.84 -1.70 4.37
C VAL A 189 3.74 -2.34 2.99
N ARG A 190 3.15 -3.55 2.91
CA ARG A 190 3.35 -4.44 1.76
C ARG A 190 2.54 -4.05 0.54
N TYR A 191 1.28 -3.65 0.77
CA TYR A 191 0.30 -3.36 -0.25
C TYR A 191 0.03 -1.86 -0.26
N LEU A 192 0.94 -1.13 -0.91
CA LEU A 192 0.89 0.33 -1.00
C LEU A 192 -0.26 0.81 -1.90
N LYS A 193 -0.90 1.89 -1.48
CA LYS A 193 -1.93 2.60 -2.25
C LYS A 193 -1.39 3.10 -3.59
N GLY A 194 -2.06 2.75 -4.69
CA GLY A 194 -1.59 3.01 -6.04
C GLY A 194 -0.57 2.00 -6.59
N LYS A 195 -0.32 0.88 -5.87
CA LYS A 195 0.51 -0.26 -6.32
C LYS A 195 -0.29 -1.56 -6.51
N GLU A 196 -1.62 -1.46 -6.58
CA GLU A 196 -2.52 -2.63 -6.61
C GLU A 196 -2.37 -3.47 -7.88
N LYS A 197 -1.88 -2.88 -8.97
CA LYS A 197 -1.60 -3.57 -10.23
C LYS A 197 -0.30 -4.37 -10.19
N GLU A 198 0.67 -3.87 -9.44
CA GLU A 198 2.00 -4.44 -9.31
C GLU A 198 1.95 -5.58 -8.27
N THR A 199 1.34 -5.36 -7.11
CA THR A 199 1.22 -6.37 -6.03
C THR A 199 0.13 -7.41 -6.28
N GLY A 200 -0.93 -7.06 -7.01
CA GLY A 200 -2.12 -7.90 -7.20
C GLY A 200 -3.19 -7.78 -6.10
N TYR A 201 -2.92 -7.05 -5.03
CA TYR A 201 -3.79 -6.90 -3.85
C TYR A 201 -4.29 -5.48 -3.71
N MET A 202 -5.36 -5.28 -2.95
CA MET A 202 -5.80 -3.92 -2.59
C MET A 202 -4.80 -3.24 -1.65
N ALA A 203 -4.90 -1.92 -1.50
CA ALA A 203 -4.14 -1.22 -0.48
C ALA A 203 -4.55 -1.71 0.92
N GLU A 204 -3.56 -1.98 1.78
CA GLU A 204 -3.76 -2.45 3.16
C GLU A 204 -2.79 -1.71 4.08
N GLU A 205 -3.27 -0.64 4.72
CA GLU A 205 -2.45 0.22 5.60
C GLU A 205 -1.87 -0.53 6.83
N TRP A 206 -2.49 -1.65 7.21
CA TRP A 206 -2.15 -2.48 8.37
C TRP A 206 -1.15 -3.62 8.08
N HIS A 207 -0.96 -4.04 6.81
CA HIS A 207 -0.21 -5.25 6.46
C HIS A 207 1.29 -4.96 6.40
N LEU A 208 2.01 -5.49 7.37
CA LEU A 208 3.46 -5.36 7.50
C LEU A 208 4.18 -6.64 7.09
N ARG A 209 5.06 -6.53 6.08
CA ARG A 209 5.92 -7.62 5.61
C ARG A 209 7.35 -7.45 6.09
N TYR A 210 7.87 -8.43 6.82
CA TYR A 210 9.27 -8.47 7.25
C TYR A 210 10.20 -8.84 6.09
N VAL A 211 11.17 -7.96 5.83
CA VAL A 211 12.25 -8.12 4.84
C VAL A 211 13.63 -7.83 5.46
N GLY A 212 13.69 -7.69 6.78
CA GLY A 212 14.94 -7.48 7.51
C GLY A 212 15.65 -6.19 7.10
N LYS A 213 16.97 -6.28 6.92
CA LYS A 213 17.85 -5.11 6.78
C LYS A 213 17.59 -4.28 5.52
N GLU A 214 17.00 -4.88 4.47
CA GLU A 214 16.75 -4.18 3.20
C GLU A 214 15.53 -3.25 3.24
N ALA A 215 14.68 -3.34 4.28
CA ALA A 215 13.45 -2.57 4.42
C ALA A 215 13.63 -1.05 4.23
N LYS A 216 14.76 -0.49 4.71
CA LYS A 216 15.06 0.95 4.58
C LYS A 216 15.36 1.37 3.14
N GLU A 217 15.95 0.48 2.36
CA GLU A 217 16.29 0.72 0.95
C GLU A 217 15.06 0.57 0.06
N ILE A 218 14.18 -0.39 0.40
CA ILE A 218 12.86 -0.56 -0.21
C ILE A 218 11.95 0.63 0.10
N ALA A 219 11.75 1.00 1.37
CA ALA A 219 10.89 2.10 1.76
C ALA A 219 11.33 3.44 1.15
N ALA A 220 12.64 3.72 1.13
CA ALA A 220 13.19 4.92 0.49
C ALA A 220 13.01 4.98 -1.04
N SER A 221 12.66 3.85 -1.69
CA SER A 221 12.37 3.81 -3.13
C SER A 221 10.91 4.11 -3.48
N GLY A 222 9.97 3.95 -2.54
CA GLY A 222 8.52 4.05 -2.81
C GLY A 222 7.96 2.98 -3.75
N LEU A 223 8.68 1.86 -3.93
CA LEU A 223 8.31 0.76 -4.82
C LEU A 223 7.67 -0.40 -4.04
N SER A 224 6.83 -1.18 -4.74
CA SER A 224 6.44 -2.52 -4.30
C SER A 224 7.66 -3.47 -4.31
N LEU A 225 7.55 -4.64 -3.64
CA LEU A 225 8.62 -5.65 -3.70
C LEU A 225 8.84 -6.17 -5.13
N GLU A 226 7.73 -6.36 -5.86
CA GLU A 226 7.68 -6.72 -7.28
C GLU A 226 8.50 -5.76 -8.13
N GLU A 227 8.32 -4.44 -7.97
CA GLU A 227 9.08 -3.41 -8.68
C GLU A 227 10.52 -3.28 -8.20
N TYR A 228 10.76 -3.27 -6.88
CA TYR A 228 12.08 -3.04 -6.28
C TYR A 228 13.09 -4.12 -6.72
N TYR A 229 12.70 -5.38 -6.60
CA TYR A 229 13.50 -6.53 -7.01
C TYR A 229 13.30 -6.93 -8.47
N GLY A 230 12.22 -6.50 -9.11
CA GLY A 230 11.87 -6.90 -10.48
C GLY A 230 11.46 -8.36 -10.57
N PHE A 231 10.35 -8.74 -9.94
CA PHE A 231 9.66 -10.03 -10.14
C PHE A 231 8.16 -9.82 -10.45
N GLU A 232 7.49 -10.87 -10.90
CA GLU A 232 6.10 -10.77 -11.37
C GLU A 232 5.08 -10.82 -10.22
N GLY A 233 4.02 -10.03 -10.37
CA GLY A 233 2.86 -9.99 -9.49
C GLY A 233 1.61 -9.79 -10.33
N GLY A 234 0.79 -8.80 -9.99
CA GLY A 234 -0.52 -8.60 -10.61
C GLY A 234 -1.54 -9.66 -10.18
N ASP A 235 -2.61 -9.85 -10.96
CA ASP A 235 -3.71 -10.74 -10.59
C ASP A 235 -3.44 -12.22 -10.91
N TYR A 236 -4.33 -13.12 -10.50
CA TYR A 236 -4.25 -14.55 -10.80
C TYR A 236 -4.26 -14.81 -12.33
N VAL A 237 -3.52 -15.83 -12.77
CA VAL A 237 -3.30 -16.18 -14.19
C VAL A 237 -4.21 -17.33 -14.69
N ASP A 238 -5.46 -17.35 -14.22
CA ASP A 238 -6.46 -18.42 -14.47
C ASP A 238 -6.93 -18.52 -15.94
#